data_AF-A0A923Y123-F1
#
_entry.id   AF-A0A923Y123-F1
#
_cell.length_a   1.000
_cell.length_b   1.000
_cell.length_c   1.000
_cell.angle_alpha   90.00
_cell.angle_beta   90.00
_cell.angle_gamma   90.00
#
_symmetry.space_group_name_H-M   'P 1'
#
loop_
_entity.id
_entity.type
_entity.pdbx_description
1 polymer ?
#
loop_
_entity_poly.entity_id
_entity_poly.type
_entity_poly.pdbx_seq_one_letter_code
_entity_poly.pdbx_strand_id
1 'polypeptide(L)'
;MMTSLRLPAALAMVLASALSAGAVDRNVNIHNNTGYTIYRFYSTNSGASKWGNDVMGSSTLPDGTYMHLNFDNRYNYCQFDFRIEFEDGS
;
A
#
# COMPACT_ATOMS: atom_id res chain seq x y z
N MET A 1 15.52 -57.87 38.82
CA MET A 1 15.71 -57.56 37.39
C MET A 1 14.49 -56.73 36.99
N MET A 2 14.44 -55.40 37.17
CA MET A 2 15.17 -54.33 36.47
C MET A 2 15.14 -54.60 34.96
N THR A 3 14.23 -53.97 34.20
CA THR A 3 14.41 -52.68 33.48
C THR A 3 13.09 -52.37 32.74
N SER A 4 12.66 -51.18 32.31
CA SER A 4 13.03 -49.77 32.46
C SER A 4 11.87 -48.99 31.82
N LEU A 5 11.32 -47.99 32.51
CA LEU A 5 10.30 -47.07 31.97
C LEU A 5 10.95 -46.06 31.01
N ARG A 6 10.44 -45.94 29.78
CA ARG A 6 10.83 -44.89 28.82
C ARG A 6 9.63 -44.51 27.93
N LEU A 7 8.82 -43.54 28.35
CA LEU A 7 7.93 -42.80 27.45
C LEU A 7 8.77 -41.71 26.76
N PRO A 8 8.85 -41.64 25.42
CA PRO A 8 9.11 -40.37 24.77
C PRO A 8 7.76 -39.80 24.35
N ALA A 9 7.17 -38.98 25.22
CA ALA A 9 6.22 -37.96 24.82
C ALA A 9 7.00 -36.91 23.99
N ALA A 10 7.21 -37.19 22.71
CA ALA A 10 7.71 -36.18 21.78
C ALA A 10 6.50 -35.43 21.23
N LEU A 11 6.05 -34.47 22.03
CA LEU A 11 5.12 -33.43 21.61
C LEU A 11 5.75 -32.73 20.40
N ALA A 12 5.29 -33.05 19.19
CA ALA A 12 5.68 -32.32 17.98
C ALA A 12 5.06 -30.93 18.08
N MET A 13 5.77 -30.02 18.75
CA MET A 13 5.43 -28.61 18.81
C MET A 13 5.54 -28.08 17.39
N VAL A 14 4.40 -27.93 16.73
CA VAL A 14 4.27 -27.21 15.47
C VAL A 14 4.70 -25.77 15.78
N LEU A 15 5.95 -25.45 15.46
CA LEU A 15 6.41 -24.07 15.35
C LEU A 15 5.70 -23.47 14.13
N ALA A 16 4.43 -23.11 14.30
CA ALA A 16 3.78 -22.16 13.45
C ALA A 16 4.48 -20.83 13.70
N SER A 17 5.56 -20.57 12.97
CA SER A 17 6.06 -19.22 12.82
C SER A 17 4.89 -18.41 12.29
N ALA A 18 4.33 -17.55 13.14
CA ALA A 18 3.43 -16.51 12.67
C ALA A 18 4.27 -15.62 11.75
N LEU A 19 4.28 -15.93 10.45
CA LEU A 19 4.67 -14.94 9.47
C LEU A 19 3.68 -13.80 9.69
N SER A 20 4.17 -12.70 10.26
CA SER A 20 3.45 -11.45 10.24
C SER A 20 3.20 -11.14 8.77
N ALA A 21 1.99 -11.43 8.30
CA ALA A 21 1.45 -10.84 7.08
C ALA A 21 1.21 -9.37 7.41
N GLY A 22 2.30 -8.61 7.50
CA GLY A 22 2.24 -7.17 7.65
C GLY A 22 1.69 -6.62 6.34
N ALA A 23 0.37 -6.43 6.29
CA ALA A 23 -0.23 -5.65 5.21
C ALA A 23 0.45 -4.28 5.26
N VAL A 24 1.18 -3.95 4.21
CA VAL A 24 1.92 -2.69 4.21
C VAL A 24 0.91 -1.58 4.04
N ASP A 25 0.86 -0.66 5.00
CA ASP A 25 -0.05 0.47 4.93
C ASP A 25 0.38 1.40 3.78
N ARG A 26 -0.56 1.67 2.87
CA ARG A 26 -0.41 2.52 1.68
C ARG A 26 -1.44 3.65 1.67
N ASN A 27 -2.01 3.96 2.82
CA ASN A 27 -2.92 5.08 2.97
C ASN A 27 -2.12 6.39 3.13
N VAL A 28 -2.39 7.37 2.28
CA VAL A 28 -1.67 8.65 2.23
C VAL A 28 -2.68 9.79 2.21
N ASN A 29 -2.39 10.86 2.95
CA ASN A 29 -3.09 12.13 2.84
C ASN A 29 -2.35 13.02 1.84
N ILE A 30 -3.00 13.34 0.73
CA ILE A 30 -2.51 14.29 -0.26
C ILE A 30 -3.04 15.66 0.12
N HIS A 31 -2.15 16.56 0.55
CA HIS A 31 -2.47 17.96 0.79
C HIS A 31 -2.15 18.78 -0.45
N ASN A 32 -3.14 19.53 -0.95
CA ASN A 32 -2.92 20.44 -2.06
C ASN A 32 -2.62 21.84 -1.54
N ASN A 33 -1.39 22.28 -1.71
CA ASN A 33 -0.92 23.62 -1.34
C ASN A 33 -0.20 24.29 -2.51
N THR A 34 -0.66 24.03 -3.74
CA THR A 34 0.00 24.51 -4.96
C THR A 34 -0.56 25.83 -5.47
N GLY A 35 -1.73 26.27 -4.98
CA GLY A 35 -2.47 27.41 -5.50
C GLY A 35 -3.41 27.08 -6.68
N TYR A 36 -3.47 25.82 -7.11
CA TYR A 36 -4.31 25.35 -8.22
C TYR A 36 -5.14 24.14 -7.78
N THR A 37 -6.35 23.98 -8.34
CA THR A 37 -7.10 22.73 -8.19
C THR A 37 -6.37 21.60 -8.92
N ILE A 38 -6.11 20.48 -8.23
CA ILE A 38 -5.65 19.25 -8.87
C ILE A 38 -6.86 18.59 -9.53
N TYR A 39 -6.83 18.48 -10.86
CA TYR A 39 -7.91 17.90 -11.66
C TYR A 39 -7.79 16.40 -11.83
N ARG A 40 -6.56 15.88 -11.94
CA ARG A 40 -6.30 14.44 -12.02
C ARG A 40 -5.06 14.05 -11.26
N PHE A 41 -5.09 12.88 -10.63
CA PHE A 41 -3.97 12.30 -9.92
C PHE A 41 -3.75 10.88 -10.42
N TYR A 42 -2.55 10.56 -10.88
CA TYR A 42 -2.20 9.23 -11.34
C TYR A 42 -1.12 8.61 -10.45
N SER A 43 -1.17 7.30 -10.30
CA SER A 43 -0.14 6.53 -9.60
C SER A 43 0.17 5.25 -10.34
N THR A 44 1.46 4.87 -10.35
CA THR A 44 1.94 3.60 -10.87
C THR A 44 3.01 3.02 -9.96
N ASN A 45 3.28 1.72 -10.09
CA ASN A 45 4.53 1.14 -9.58
C ASN A 45 5.70 1.78 -10.33
N SER A 46 6.75 2.15 -9.59
CA SER A 46 7.89 2.85 -10.18
C SER A 46 8.54 2.04 -11.31
N GLY A 47 8.78 2.71 -12.44
CA GLY A 47 9.30 2.11 -13.68
C GLY A 47 8.23 1.56 -14.64
N ALA A 48 6.94 1.72 -14.33
CA ALA A 48 5.87 1.40 -15.27
C ALA A 48 5.97 2.26 -16.54
N SER A 49 5.73 1.64 -17.71
CA SER A 49 5.83 2.33 -19.01
C SER A 49 4.56 3.08 -19.42
N LYS A 50 3.46 2.91 -18.69
CA LYS A 50 2.15 3.50 -19.00
C LYS A 50 1.47 3.97 -17.72
N TRP A 51 0.80 5.11 -17.82
CA TRP A 51 -0.10 5.61 -16.80
C TRP A 51 -1.46 4.91 -16.89
N GLY A 52 -2.07 4.65 -15.73
CA GLY A 52 -3.42 4.11 -15.63
C GLY A 52 -4.48 5.20 -15.60
N ASN A 53 -5.59 4.89 -14.95
CA ASN A 53 -6.67 5.84 -14.72
C ASN A 53 -6.34 6.80 -13.56
N ASP A 54 -7.05 7.92 -13.52
CA ASP A 54 -7.04 8.84 -12.38
C ASP A 54 -7.53 8.12 -11.10
N VAL A 55 -6.77 8.26 -10.02
CA VAL A 55 -7.06 7.64 -8.72
C VAL A 55 -8.14 8.40 -7.95
N MET A 56 -8.45 9.65 -8.31
CA MET A 56 -9.51 10.45 -7.68
C MET A 56 -10.90 10.20 -8.30
N GLY A 57 -10.97 9.42 -9.38
CA GLY A 57 -12.22 9.08 -10.05
C GLY A 57 -12.89 10.30 -10.69
N SER A 58 -14.09 10.65 -10.23
CA SER A 58 -14.82 11.85 -10.68
C SER A 58 -14.61 13.07 -9.78
N SER A 59 -13.74 12.96 -8.77
CA SER A 59 -13.46 14.05 -7.82
C SER A 59 -12.24 14.86 -8.26
N THR A 60 -12.19 16.11 -7.83
CA THR A 60 -11.00 16.96 -7.92
C THR A 60 -10.53 17.33 -6.52
N LEU A 61 -9.32 17.88 -6.40
CA LEU A 61 -8.75 18.29 -5.12
C LEU A 61 -8.41 19.80 -5.15
N PRO A 62 -9.30 20.67 -4.63
CA PRO A 62 -9.07 22.12 -4.55
C PRO A 62 -7.83 22.50 -3.72
N ASP A 63 -7.26 23.66 -4.01
CA ASP A 63 -6.19 24.24 -3.20
C ASP A 63 -6.61 24.42 -1.73
N GLY A 64 -5.68 24.21 -0.81
CA GLY A 64 -5.88 24.29 0.63
C GLY A 64 -6.61 23.10 1.26
N THR A 65 -7.03 22.11 0.45
CA THR A 65 -7.75 20.92 0.94
C THR A 65 -6.87 19.66 0.88
N TYR A 66 -7.39 18.54 1.38
CA TYR A 66 -6.70 17.25 1.31
C TYR A 66 -7.64 16.12 0.93
N MET A 67 -7.06 15.05 0.36
CA MET A 67 -7.75 13.80 0.08
C MET A 67 -6.98 12.62 0.66
N HIS A 68 -7.72 11.66 1.21
CA HIS A 68 -7.18 10.40 1.67
C HIS A 68 -7.25 9.36 0.54
N LEU A 69 -6.10 8.81 0.16
CA LEU A 69 -5.98 7.84 -0.93
C LEU A 69 -5.23 6.59 -0.46
N ASN A 70 -5.69 5.43 -0.93
CA ASN A 70 -5.03 4.15 -0.68
C ASN A 70 -4.37 3.65 -1.98
N PHE A 71 -3.05 3.47 -1.94
CA PHE A 71 -2.26 2.99 -3.08
C PHE A 71 -1.95 1.48 -3.00
N ASP A 72 -2.56 0.72 -2.09
CA ASP A 72 -2.41 -0.73 -2.06
C ASP A 72 -3.03 -1.39 -3.31
N ASN A 73 -2.15 -1.90 -4.16
CA ASN A 73 -2.49 -2.57 -5.41
C ASN A 73 -2.26 -4.09 -5.36
N ARG A 74 -2.03 -4.68 -4.17
CA ARG A 74 -1.81 -6.13 -3.96
C ARG A 74 -0.54 -6.71 -4.57
N TYR A 75 0.31 -5.90 -5.21
CA TYR A 75 1.58 -6.35 -5.80
C TYR A 75 2.77 -6.24 -4.84
N ASN A 76 2.54 -5.86 -3.57
CA ASN A 76 3.57 -5.64 -2.54
C ASN A 76 4.70 -4.72 -2.99
N TYR A 77 4.40 -3.78 -3.90
CA TYR A 77 5.38 -2.82 -4.40
C TYR A 77 5.63 -1.73 -3.33
N CYS A 78 6.87 -1.24 -3.28
CA CYS A 78 7.29 -0.26 -2.28
C CYS A 78 7.49 1.15 -2.84
N GLN A 79 7.77 1.27 -4.15
CA GLN A 79 8.08 2.55 -4.79
C GLN A 79 7.04 2.88 -5.84
N PHE A 80 6.49 4.09 -5.79
CA PHE A 80 5.44 4.54 -6.67
C PHE A 80 5.88 5.81 -7.37
N ASP A 81 5.48 5.96 -8.63
CA ASP A 81 5.59 7.20 -9.36
C ASP A 81 4.21 7.88 -9.37
N PHE A 82 4.21 9.22 -9.24
CA PHE A 82 2.99 10.02 -9.26
C PHE A 82 3.04 11.03 -10.40
N ARG A 83 1.88 11.26 -11.01
CA ARG A 83 1.67 12.33 -11.97
C ARG A 83 0.42 13.10 -11.61
N ILE A 84 0.48 14.41 -11.73
CA ILE A 84 -0.60 15.33 -11.37
C ILE A 84 -0.92 16.15 -12.62
N GLU A 85 -2.19 16.39 -12.88
CA GLU A 85 -2.66 17.39 -13.85
C GLU A 85 -3.47 18.45 -13.10
N PHE A 86 -3.08 19.71 -13.23
CA PHE A 86 -3.75 20.85 -12.61
C PHE A 86 -4.84 21.44 -13.52
N GLU A 87 -5.70 22.29 -12.95
CA GLU A 87 -6.80 22.91 -13.68
C GLU A 87 -6.37 23.80 -14.85
N ASP A 88 -5.12 24.30 -14.84
CA ASP A 88 -4.54 25.10 -15.92
C ASP A 88 -3.91 24.26 -17.04
N GLY A 89 -3.92 22.93 -16.90
CA GLY A 89 -3.38 21.98 -17.86
C GLY A 89 -1.90 21.65 -17.68
N SER A 90 -1.26 22.11 -16.61
CA SER A 90 0.11 21.72 -16.24
C SER A 90 0.21 20.34 -15.57
#